data_AF-A0A1H4NTZ6-F1
#
_entry.id   AF-A0A1H4NTZ6-F1
#
_cell.length_a   1.000
_cell.length_b   1.000
_cell.length_c   1.000
_cell.angle_alpha   90.00
_cell.angle_beta   90.00
_cell.angle_gamma   90.00
#
_symmetry.space_group_name_H-M   'P 1'
#
loop_
_entity.id
_entity.type
_entity.pdbx_description
1 polymer ?
#
loop_
_entity_poly.entity_id
_entity_poly.type
_entity_poly.pdbx_seq_one_letter_code
_entity_poly.pdbx_strand_id
1 'polypeptide(L)' 'MGFMEHDTTLEHALDIATANSKEAHRLLDQAKGMLATGDVTQERVDQLQELADAADADLVRVRKEQ' A
#
# COMPACT_ATOMS: atom_id res chain seq x y z
N MET A 1 28.66 18.81 10.84
CA MET A 1 27.66 18.14 11.69
C MET A 1 26.78 17.37 10.72
N GLY A 2 27.04 16.06 10.57
CA GLY A 2 26.64 15.28 9.40
C GLY A 2 25.63 14.19 9.72
N PHE A 3 24.66 14.04 8.82
CA PHE A 3 24.09 12.78 8.32
C PHE A 3 23.62 11.72 9.35
N MET A 4 22.66 12.06 10.20
CA MET A 4 21.91 11.04 10.97
C MET A 4 20.39 11.07 10.76
N GLU A 5 19.83 12.12 10.15
CA GLU A 5 18.37 12.20 9.95
C GLU A 5 17.88 11.39 8.73
N HIS A 6 18.73 11.12 7.74
CA HIS A 6 18.32 10.47 6.50
C HIS A 6 18.19 8.95 6.63
N ASP A 7 19.10 8.27 7.32
CA ASP A 7 19.03 6.81 7.54
C ASP A 7 17.74 6.40 8.27
N THR A 8 17.34 7.13 9.32
CA THR A 8 16.09 6.85 10.06
C THR A 8 14.84 7.20 9.27
N THR A 9 14.93 8.09 8.28
CA THR A 9 13.78 8.53 7.48
C THR A 9 13.49 7.56 6.33
N LEU A 10 14.53 7.02 5.69
CA LEU A 10 14.37 6.05 4.61
C LEU A 10 13.91 4.69 5.13
N GLU A 11 14.50 4.18 6.21
CA GLU A 11 14.05 2.94 6.85
C GLU A 11 12.57 3.04 7.25
N HIS A 12 12.17 4.17 7.86
CA HIS A 12 10.79 4.41 8.24
C HIS A 12 9.85 4.56 7.02
N ALA A 13 10.31 5.17 5.91
CA ALA A 13 9.55 5.23 4.67
C ALA A 13 9.30 3.85 4.08
N LEU A 14 10.28 2.93 4.16
CA LEU A 14 10.12 1.56 3.68
C LEU A 14 9.12 0.77 4.53
N ASP A 15 9.16 0.93 5.85
CA ASP A 15 8.20 0.31 6.76
C ASP A 15 6.78 0.80 6.48
N ILE A 16 6.61 2.12 6.30
CA ILE A 16 5.32 2.74 5.97
C ILE A 16 4.82 2.22 4.61
N ALA A 17 5.65 2.24 3.56
CA ALA A 17 5.26 1.76 2.24
C ALA A 17 4.89 0.26 2.26
N THR A 18 5.61 -0.55 3.05
CA THR A 18 5.31 -1.98 3.25
C THR A 18 3.98 -2.18 3.97
N ALA A 19 3.72 -1.41 5.03
CA ALA A 19 2.46 -1.46 5.76
C ALA A 19 1.28 -1.03 4.88
N ASN A 20 1.45 0.02 4.08
CA ASN A 20 0.43 0.55 3.17
C ASN A 20 0.07 -0.45 2.08
N SER A 21 1.06 -1.05 1.40
CA SER A 21 0.83 -2.11 0.40
C SER A 21 0.05 -3.27 1.03
N LYS A 22 0.49 -3.76 2.20
CA LYS A 22 -0.17 -4.87 2.90
C LYS A 22 -1.63 -4.55 3.25
N GLU A 23 -1.91 -3.36 3.75
CA GLU A 23 -3.26 -2.97 4.13
C GLU A 23 -4.16 -2.78 2.90
N ALA A 24 -3.65 -2.20 1.82
CA ALA A 24 -4.40 -2.06 0.57
C ALA A 24 -4.82 -3.42 0.00
N HIS A 25 -3.91 -4.40 -0.01
CA HIS A 25 -4.22 -5.78 -0.40
C HIS A 25 -5.25 -6.43 0.53
N ARG A 26 -5.13 -6.26 1.85
CA ARG A 26 -6.13 -6.77 2.80
C ARG A 26 -7.53 -6.20 2.54
N LEU A 27 -7.63 -4.89 2.30
CA LEU A 27 -8.90 -4.22 2.00
C LEU A 27 -9.49 -4.73 0.69
N LEU A 28 -8.65 -4.93 -0.33
CA LEU A 28 -9.06 -5.47 -1.62
C LEU A 28 -9.58 -6.91 -1.51
N ASP A 29 -8.89 -7.79 -0.80
CA ASP A 29 -9.35 -9.16 -0.53
C ASP A 29 -10.68 -9.17 0.21
N GLN A 30 -10.83 -8.33 1.23
CA GLN A 30 -12.09 -8.19 1.95
C GLN A 30 -13.22 -7.70 1.02
N ALA A 31 -12.95 -6.71 0.18
CA ALA A 31 -13.92 -6.18 -0.76
C ALA A 31 -14.32 -7.20 -1.84
N LYS A 32 -13.39 -8.02 -2.33
CA LYS A 32 -13.69 -9.14 -3.23
C LYS A 32 -14.62 -10.17 -2.56
N GLY A 33 -14.43 -10.43 -1.26
CA GLY A 33 -15.34 -11.27 -0.47
C GLY A 33 -16.73 -10.65 -0.30
N MET A 34 -16.80 -9.35 0.00
CA MET A 34 -18.05 -8.60 0.18
C MET A 34 -18.81 -8.34 -1.14
N LEU A 35 -18.11 -8.38 -2.29
CA LEU A 35 -18.74 -8.29 -3.60
C LEU A 35 -19.65 -9.50 -3.86
N ALA A 36 -19.23 -10.69 -3.42
CA ALA A 36 -20.01 -11.91 -3.57
C ALA A 36 -21.33 -11.89 -2.76
N THR A 37 -21.37 -11.14 -1.66
CA THR A 37 -22.58 -10.93 -0.84
C THR A 37 -23.39 -9.71 -1.29
N GLY A 38 -22.84 -8.89 -2.19
CA GLY A 38 -23.45 -7.63 -2.64
C GLY A 38 -23.32 -6.47 -1.64
N ASP A 39 -22.53 -6.64 -0.57
CA ASP A 39 -22.28 -5.61 0.44
C ASP A 39 -21.41 -4.45 -0.08
N VAL A 40 -20.67 -4.69 -1.17
CA VAL A 40 -19.92 -3.66 -1.90
C VAL A 40 -20.14 -3.79 -3.40
N THR A 41 -19.98 -2.68 -4.11
CA THR A 41 -20.08 -2.63 -5.58
C THR A 41 -18.78 -3.04 -6.25
N GLN A 42 -18.85 -3.45 -7.53
CA GLN A 42 -17.66 -3.69 -8.35
C GLN A 42 -16.78 -2.42 -8.41
N GLU A 43 -17.38 -1.25 -8.56
CA GLU A 43 -16.66 0.04 -8.53
C GLU A 43 -15.80 0.20 -7.26
N ARG A 44 -16.30 -0.26 -6.10
CA ARG A 44 -15.53 -0.18 -4.86
C ARG A 44 -14.33 -1.13 -4.84
N VAL A 45 -14.49 -2.31 -5.45
CA VAL A 45 -13.38 -3.26 -5.63
C VAL A 45 -12.34 -2.68 -6.59
N ASP A 46 -12.78 -2.04 -7.67
CA ASP A 46 -11.89 -1.41 -8.66
C ASP A 46 -11.08 -0.26 -8.02
N GLN A 47 -11.71 0.60 -7.22
CA GLN A 47 -11.01 1.65 -6.46
C GLN A 47 -9.96 1.10 -5.49
N LEU A 48 -10.26 -0.03 -4.83
CA LEU A 48 -9.31 -0.68 -3.92
C LEU A 48 -8.18 -1.39 -4.67
N GLN A 49 -8.44 -1.86 -5.88
CA GLN A 49 -7.42 -2.39 -6.78
C GLN A 49 -6.44 -1.28 -7.19
N GLU A 50 -6.96 -0.13 -7.65
CA GLU A 50 -6.12 1.04 -7.98
C GLU A 50 -5.29 1.52 -6.78
N LEU A 51 -5.85 1.49 -5.57
CA LEU A 51 -5.12 1.82 -4.35
C LEU A 51 -3.97 0.84 -4.07
N ALA A 52 -4.21 -0.47 -4.22
CA ALA A 52 -3.19 -1.50 -4.05
C ALA A 52 -2.07 -1.34 -5.08
N ASP A 53 -2.41 -1.08 -6.34
CA ASP A 53 -1.44 -0.84 -7.41
C ASP A 53 -0.58 0.40 -7.13
N ALA A 54 -1.18 1.48 -6.61
CA ALA A 54 -0.45 2.68 -6.22
C ALA A 54 0.49 2.43 -5.04
N ALA A 55 0.05 1.68 -4.03
CA ALA A 55 0.87 1.34 -2.86
C ALA A 55 2.05 0.41 -3.22
N ASP A 56 1.85 -0.54 -4.15
CA ASP A 56 2.92 -1.39 -4.66
C ASP A 56 3.93 -0.59 -5.47
N ALA A 57 3.47 0.35 -6.31
CA ALA A 57 4.35 1.24 -7.05
C ALA A 57 5.19 2.12 -6.12
N ASP A 58 4.61 2.60 -5.03
CA ASP A 58 5.32 3.38 -3.99
C ASP A 58 6.38 2.54 -3.28
N LEU A 59 6.02 1.33 -2.83
CA LEU A 59 6.96 0.40 -2.21
C LEU A 59 8.15 0.06 -3.13
N VAL A 60 7.89 -0.12 -4.44
CA VAL A 60 8.96 -0.35 -5.42
C VAL A 60 9.89 0.85 -5.56
N ARG A 61 9.35 2.08 -5.49
CA ARG A 61 10.17 3.31 -5.53
C ARG A 61 11.02 3.44 -4.29
N VAL A 62 10.42 3.31 -3.10
CA VAL A 62 11.15 3.41 -1.83
C VAL A 62 12.23 2.35 -1.73
N ARG A 63 11.97 1.09 -2.16
CA ARG A 63 12.99 0.03 -2.20
C ARG A 63 14.16 0.32 -3.15
N LYS A 64 13.96 1.13 -4.20
CA LYS A 64 15.03 1.52 -5.14
C LYS A 64 15.85 2.71 -4.62
N GLU A 65 15.34 3.44 -3.64
CA GLU A 65 15.97 4.63 -3.04
C GLU A 65 16.75 4.30 -1.75
N GLN A 66 16.65 3.06 -1.25
CA GLN A 66 17.54 2.48 -0.22
C GLN A 66 18.93 2.19 -0.77
#